data_AF-A0A9D4EHX2-F1
#
_entry.id   AF-A0A9D4EHX2-F1
#
_cell.length_a   1.000
_cell.length_b   1.000
_cell.length_c   1.000
_cell.angle_alpha   90.00
_cell.angle_beta   90.00
_cell.angle_gamma   90.00
#
_symmetry.space_group_name_H-M   'P 1'
#
loop_
_entity.id
_entity.type
_entity.pdbx_description
1 polymer ?
#
loop_
_entity_poly.entity_id
_entity_poly.type
_entity_poly.pdbx_seq_one_letter_code
_entity_poly.pdbx_strand_id
1 'polypeptide(L)' 'MFSVPVAWGPWSEWGTCSSTCDAGIQHRGRLCNMPFSKRNNEKCVGDSTEERICVQRACAGIISKIWICYY' A
#
# COMPACT_ATOMS: atom_id res chain seq x y z
N MET A 1 -26.42 22.92 -14.13
CA MET A 1 -26.03 21.50 -14.05
C MET A 1 -24.66 21.43 -13.41
N PHE A 2 -24.52 20.82 -12.24
CA PHE A 2 -23.21 20.64 -11.61
C PHE A 2 -22.55 19.40 -12.21
N SER A 3 -21.50 19.59 -13.01
CA SER A 3 -20.64 18.50 -13.46
C SER A 3 -19.82 18.02 -12.26
N VAL A 4 -20.08 16.79 -11.78
CA VAL A 4 -19.20 16.16 -10.79
C VAL A 4 -17.86 15.89 -11.47
N PRO A 5 -16.74 16.47 -10.98
CA PRO A 5 -15.43 16.19 -11.56
C PRO A 5 -14.99 14.76 -11.23
N VAL A 6 -14.18 14.17 -12.11
CA VAL A 6 -13.52 12.90 -11.83
C VAL A 6 -12.52 13.10 -10.69
N ALA A 7 -12.65 12.33 -9.62
CA ALA A 7 -11.80 12.45 -8.46
C ALA A 7 -11.45 11.08 -7.88
N TRP A 8 -10.29 10.98 -7.25
CA TRP A 8 -9.96 9.82 -6.45
C TRP A 8 -10.88 9.74 -5.23
N GLY A 9 -11.44 8.56 -4.98
CA GLY A 9 -12.06 8.22 -3.72
C GLY A 9 -11.03 8.14 -2.58
N PRO A 10 -11.49 7.95 -1.34
CA PRO A 10 -10.59 7.76 -0.22
C PRO A 10 -9.70 6.52 -0.45
N TRP A 11 -8.49 6.59 0.08
CA TRP A 11 -7.62 5.42 0.16
C TRP A 11 -8.24 4.36 1.07
N SER A 12 -8.09 3.09 0.68
CA SER A 12 -8.39 1.97 1.56
C SER A 12 -7.43 1.98 2.75
N GLU A 13 -7.82 1.25 3.80
CA GLU A 13 -6.88 0.83 4.81
C GLU A 13 -5.70 0.08 4.19
N TRP A 14 -4.57 0.15 4.87
CA TRP A 14 -3.39 -0.59 4.45
C TRP A 14 -3.61 -2.09 4.63
N GLY A 15 -3.21 -2.86 3.63
CA GLY A 15 -3.20 -4.31 3.70
C GLY A 15 -2.22 -4.82 4.77
N THR A 16 -2.28 -6.13 5.00
CA THR A 16 -1.33 -6.81 5.89
C THR A 16 0.10 -6.63 5.36
N CYS A 17 1.05 -6.44 6.28
CA CYS A 17 2.46 -6.44 5.93
C CYS A 17 2.83 -7.80 5.31
N SER A 18 3.60 -7.78 4.22
CA SER A 18 4.09 -8.99 3.56
C SER A 18 4.91 -9.87 4.51
N SER A 19 5.61 -9.24 5.45
CA SER A 19 6.45 -9.88 6.45
C SER A 19 5.79 -9.76 7.82
N THR A 20 5.79 -10.84 8.58
CA THR A 20 5.31 -10.86 9.98
C THR A 20 6.40 -10.47 10.98
N CYS A 21 7.66 -10.41 10.53
CA CYS A 21 8.81 -9.95 11.28
C CYS A 21 9.78 -9.19 10.34
N ASP A 22 10.66 -8.37 10.91
CA ASP A 22 11.54 -7.43 10.20
C ASP A 22 10.78 -6.45 9.28
N ALA A 23 11.44 -5.98 8.22
CA ALA A 23 10.83 -5.11 7.21
C ALA A 23 10.01 -5.93 6.21
N GLY A 24 8.86 -5.39 5.83
CA GLY A 24 8.03 -5.88 4.74
C GLY A 24 7.42 -4.74 3.95
N ILE A 25 6.51 -5.09 3.06
CA ILE A 25 5.79 -4.14 2.21
C ILE A 25 4.29 -4.33 2.46
N GLN A 26 3.56 -3.22 2.53
CA GLN A 26 2.10 -3.22 2.57
C GLN A 26 1.58 -2.36 1.44
N HIS A 27 0.43 -2.75 0.89
CA HIS A 27 -0.21 -2.07 -0.23
C HIS A 27 -1.55 -1.49 0.21
N ARG A 28 -1.96 -0.39 -0.40
CA ARG A 28 -3.33 0.13 -0.32
C ARG A 28 -3.83 0.52 -1.70
N GLY A 29 -5.14 0.49 -1.88
CA GLY A 29 -5.80 0.88 -3.12
C GLY A 29 -6.74 2.06 -2.92
N ARG A 30 -7.05 2.77 -4.00
CA ARG A 30 -8.14 3.75 -4.03
C ARG A 30 -8.95 3.56 -5.30
N LEU A 31 -10.23 3.87 -5.24
CA LEU A 31 -11.13 3.79 -6.38
C LEU A 31 -11.25 5.15 -7.06
N CYS A 32 -11.31 5.15 -8.39
CA CYS A 32 -11.57 6.35 -9.15
C CYS A 32 -13.09 6.59 -9.20
N ASN A 33 -13.56 7.65 -8.54
CA ASN A 33 -14.98 8.01 -8.52
C ASN A 33 -15.29 8.80 -9.79
N MET A 34 -15.97 8.15 -10.74
CA MET A 34 -16.36 8.74 -12.02
C MET A 34 -17.88 8.81 -12.13
N PRO A 35 -18.46 9.96 -12.52
CA PRO A 35 -19.90 10.02 -12.78
C PRO A 35 -20.25 9.18 -14.01
N PHE A 36 -21.34 8.42 -13.93
CA PHE A 36 -21.88 7.56 -14.99
C PHE A 36 -22.11 8.29 -16.33
N SER A 37 -22.24 9.61 -16.31
CA SER A 37 -22.53 10.45 -17.47
C SER A 37 -21.32 10.82 -18.34
N LYS A 38 -20.09 10.41 -17.99
CA LYS A 38 -18.90 10.72 -18.82
C LYS A 38 -18.48 9.56 -19.72
N ARG A 39 -18.45 9.86 -21.02
CA ARG A 39 -18.09 8.98 -22.13
C ARG A 39 -16.56 8.93 -22.30
N ASN A 40 -16.01 7.74 -22.01
CA ASN A 40 -14.87 7.08 -22.64
C ASN A 40 -13.40 7.49 -22.49
N ASN A 41 -12.95 8.59 -21.86
CA ASN A 41 -11.48 8.82 -21.77
C ASN A 41 -10.95 9.56 -20.52
N GLU A 42 -11.79 10.03 -19.61
CA GLU A 42 -11.30 10.68 -18.39
C GLU A 42 -10.94 9.62 -17.35
N LYS A 43 -9.66 9.33 -17.17
CA LYS A 43 -9.17 8.49 -16.06
C LYS A 43 -8.69 9.39 -14.91
N CYS A 44 -8.78 8.90 -13.68
CA CYS A 44 -8.11 9.58 -12.59
C CYS A 44 -6.60 9.60 -12.85
N VAL A 45 -5.98 10.78 -12.77
CA VAL A 45 -4.54 10.96 -12.99
C VAL A 45 -3.79 10.51 -11.74
N GLY A 46 -2.75 9.69 -11.92
CA GLY A 46 -1.93 9.12 -10.86
C GLY A 46 -2.26 7.64 -10.59
N ASP A 47 -1.62 7.08 -9.56
CA ASP A 47 -1.68 5.63 -9.30
C ASP A 47 -2.94 5.24 -8.52
N SER A 48 -3.54 4.11 -8.88
CA SER A 48 -4.65 3.49 -8.14
C SER A 48 -4.18 2.71 -6.90
N THR A 49 -2.90 2.43 -6.81
CA THR A 49 -2.26 1.61 -5.78
C THR A 49 -1.04 2.32 -5.23
N GLU A 50 -0.84 2.21 -3.92
CA GLU A 50 0.33 2.73 -3.24
C GLU A 50 0.97 1.63 -2.40
N GLU A 51 2.30 1.65 -2.33
CA GLU A 51 3.10 0.74 -1.51
C GLU A 51 3.92 1.51 -0.50
N ARG A 52 4.10 0.92 0.68
CA ARG A 52 5.03 1.45 1.69
C ARG A 52 5.69 0.34 2.47
N ILE A 53 6.83 0.67 3.06
CA ILE A 53 7.53 -0.21 3.99
C ILE A 53 6.74 -0.28 5.31
N CYS A 54 6.55 -1.49 5.82
CA CYS A 54 6.13 -1.77 7.19
C CYS A 54 7.30 -2.38 7.96
N VAL A 55 7.48 -1.97 9.21
CA VAL A 55 8.47 -2.56 10.11
C VAL A 55 7.73 -3.32 11.21
N GLN A 56 7.95 -4.62 11.25
CA GLN A 56 7.48 -5.52 12.30
C GLN A 56 8.58 -5.78 13.33
N ARG A 57 8.27 -6.60 14.34
CA ARG A 57 9.26 -7.05 15.32
C ARG A 57 10.39 -7.82 14.64
N ALA A 58 11.59 -7.73 15.17
CA ALA A 58 12.74 -8.44 14.63
C ALA A 58 12.47 -9.95 14.54
N CYS A 59 12.84 -10.59 13.43
CA CYS A 59 12.76 -12.04 13.32
C CYS A 59 13.80 -12.67 14.27
N ALA A 60 13.37 -13.60 15.13
CA ALA A 60 14.26 -14.29 16.07
C ALA A 60 15.36 -15.15 15.41
N GLY A 61 15.30 -15.34 14.08
CA GLY A 61 16.21 -16.21 13.33
C GLY A 61 17.56 -15.60 12.94
N ILE A 62 17.75 -14.28 13.10
CA ILE A 62 18.99 -13.61 12.65
C ILE A 62 19.96 -13.33 13.81
N ILE A 63 19.46 -13.25 15.05
CA ILE A 63 20.29 -12.98 16.24
C ILE A 63 21.12 -14.21 16.67
N SER A 64 20.82 -15.40 16.16
CA SER A 64 21.48 -16.66 16.55
C SER A 64 22.80 -16.94 15.84
N LYS A 65 23.19 -16.17 14.80
CA LYS A 65 24.44 -16.44 14.05
C LYS A 65 25.61 -15.50 14.34
N ILE A 66 25.42 -14.47 15.17
CA ILE A 66 26.49 -13.51 15.51
C ILE A 66 27.09 -13.78 16.90
N TRP A 67 26.50 -14.65 17.72
CA TRP A 67 26.96 -14.92 19.10
C TRP A 67 27.64 -16.28 19.32
N ILE A 68 28.00 -17.01 18.26
CA ILE A 68 28.64 -18.35 18.40
C ILE A 68 30.04 -18.45 17.78
N CYS A 69 30.69 -17.32 17.44
CA CYS A 69 32.08 -17.30 16.96
C CYS A 69 33.07 -16.66 17.93
N TYR A 70 32.67 -16.39 19.17
CA TYR A 70 33.58 -15.99 20.25
C TYR A 70 33.28 -16.89 21.45
N TYR A 71 34.34 -17.51 21.99
CA TYR A 71 34.41 -18.57 23.01
C TYR A 71 34.30 -20.00 22.46
#